data_AF-A0A963MJF3-F1
#
_entry.id   AF-A0A963MJF3-F1
#
_cell.length_a   1.000
_cell.length_b   1.000
_cell.length_c   1.000
_cell.angle_alpha   90.00
_cell.angle_beta   90.00
_cell.angle_gamma   90.00
#
_symmetry.space_group_name_H-M   'P 1'
#
loop_
_entity.id
_entity.type
_entity.pdbx_description
1 polymer ?
#
loop_
_entity_poly.entity_id
_entity_poly.type
_entity_poly.pdbx_seq_one_letter_code
_entity_poly.pdbx_strand_id
1 'polypeptide(L)'
;MGFFQLPMLAEKGWDRTTFGLAMAIQNLAWGIGTPIFGALADKFGTWRVLALASVLYCAGLVIMANASAPIWLHIGGGVLVGLGIAAGSFGIVLAAFARNVPADKRSLVFGIGTAAGSAGMFVFAPLSQGLIDALGWSDALVWLGVL
;
A
#
# COMPACT_ATOMS: atom_id res chain seq x y z
N MET A 1 1.91 3.19 -8.02
CA MET A 1 0.90 2.84 -9.05
C MET A 1 1.08 3.59 -10.38
N GLY A 2 1.36 4.91 -10.41
CA GLY A 2 1.47 5.66 -11.67
C GLY A 2 2.49 5.12 -12.67
N PHE A 3 3.66 4.67 -12.21
CA PHE A 3 4.72 4.08 -13.05
C PHE A 3 4.29 2.76 -13.74
N PHE A 4 3.36 2.02 -13.14
CA PHE A 4 2.88 0.73 -13.66
C PHE A 4 1.73 0.90 -14.67
N GLN A 5 1.11 2.08 -14.73
CA GLN A 5 -0.07 2.31 -15.56
C GLN A 5 0.25 2.18 -17.05
N LEU A 6 1.23 2.94 -17.56
CA LEU A 6 1.58 2.93 -18.98
C LEU A 6 2.00 1.54 -19.49
N PRO A 7 2.92 0.80 -18.84
CA PRO A 7 3.33 -0.52 -19.33
C PRO A 7 2.18 -1.54 -19.24
N MET A 8 1.37 -1.52 -18.18
CA MET A 8 0.25 -2.46 -18.02
C MET A 8 -0.86 -2.21 -19.06
N LEU A 9 -1.21 -0.96 -19.35
CA LEU A 9 -2.21 -0.64 -20.38
C LEU A 9 -1.71 -1.03 -21.77
N ALA A 10 -0.42 -0.83 -22.06
CA ALA A 10 0.19 -1.19 -23.33
C ALA A 10 0.20 -2.71 -23.57
N GLU A 11 0.51 -3.50 -22.55
CA GLU A 11 0.59 -4.97 -22.67
C GLU A 11 -0.78 -5.66 -22.64
N LYS A 12 -1.68 -5.21 -21.76
CA LYS A 12 -3.00 -5.85 -21.59
C LYS A 12 -4.08 -5.29 -22.53
N GLY A 13 -3.78 -4.20 -23.26
CA GLY A 13 -4.74 -3.53 -24.13
C GLY A 13 -5.91 -2.89 -23.38
N TRP A 14 -5.74 -2.61 -22.08
CA TRP A 14 -6.79 -1.99 -21.26
C TRP A 14 -6.83 -0.48 -21.45
N ASP A 15 -8.00 0.11 -21.22
CA ASP A 15 -8.19 1.56 -21.29
C ASP A 15 -7.86 2.26 -19.96
N ARG A 16 -7.50 3.54 -20.03
CA ARG A 16 -7.24 4.41 -18.87
C ARG A 16 -8.43 4.46 -17.90
N THR A 17 -9.66 4.32 -18.40
CA THR A 17 -10.87 4.25 -17.56
C THR A 17 -10.86 3.05 -16.62
N THR A 18 -10.33 1.91 -17.05
CA THR A 18 -10.23 0.70 -16.23
C THR A 18 -9.30 0.91 -15.04
N PHE A 19 -8.16 1.57 -15.28
CA PHE A 19 -7.22 1.93 -14.23
C PHE A 19 -7.77 3.03 -13.32
N GLY A 20 -8.44 4.02 -13.89
CA GLY A 20 -9.12 5.07 -13.12
C GLY A 20 -10.15 4.51 -12.16
N LEU A 21 -10.94 3.52 -12.59
CA LEU A 21 -11.88 2.81 -11.72
C LEU A 21 -11.16 2.04 -10.60
N ALA A 22 -10.02 1.40 -10.89
CA ALA A 22 -9.21 0.75 -9.86
C ALA A 22 -8.75 1.73 -8.78
N MET A 23 -8.27 2.91 -9.19
CA MET A 23 -7.86 3.97 -8.27
C MET A 23 -9.04 4.55 -7.48
N ALA A 24 -10.22 4.66 -8.09
CA ALA A 24 -11.44 5.09 -7.39
C ALA A 24 -11.84 4.08 -6.30
N ILE A 25 -11.85 2.79 -6.64
CA ILE A 25 -12.11 1.70 -5.69
C ILE A 25 -11.05 1.70 -4.57
N GLN A 26 -9.79 1.93 -4.91
CA GLN A 26 -8.70 2.01 -3.92
C GLN A 26 -8.95 3.11 -2.89
N ASN A 27 -9.29 4.32 -3.33
CA ASN A 27 -9.59 5.43 -2.43
C ASN A 27 -10.82 5.16 -1.57
N LEU A 28 -11.85 4.53 -2.13
CA LEU A 28 -13.04 4.16 -1.38
C LEU A 28 -12.74 3.10 -0.31
N ALA A 29 -12.02 2.03 -0.69
CA ALA A 29 -11.60 0.97 0.22
C ALA A 29 -10.67 1.51 1.32
N TRP A 30 -9.76 2.42 0.97
CA TRP A 30 -8.88 3.10 1.92
C TRP A 30 -9.68 3.95 2.91
N GLY A 31 -10.60 4.80 2.42
CA GLY A 31 -11.43 5.67 3.24
C GLY A 31 -12.33 4.90 4.20
N ILE A 32 -13.02 3.87 3.72
CA ILE A 32 -13.88 3.00 4.54
C ILE A 32 -13.05 2.16 5.52
N GLY A 33 -11.91 1.64 5.08
CA GLY A 33 -11.05 0.78 5.88
C GLY A 33 -10.39 1.51 7.05
N THR A 34 -10.06 2.79 6.91
CA THR A 34 -9.31 3.56 7.91
C THR A 34 -9.93 3.52 9.32
N PRO A 35 -11.22 3.86 9.53
CA PRO A 35 -11.85 3.77 10.85
C PRO A 35 -11.97 2.31 11.34
N ILE A 36 -12.22 1.36 10.44
CA ILE A 36 -12.38 -0.07 10.77
C ILE A 36 -11.06 -0.63 11.32
N PHE A 37 -9.96 -0.43 10.60
CA PHE A 37 -8.65 -0.91 11.02
C PHE A 37 -8.08 -0.13 12.21
N GLY A 38 -8.44 1.16 12.37
CA GLY A 38 -8.14 1.91 13.58
C GLY A 38 -8.76 1.24 14.82
N ALA A 39 -10.06 0.96 14.77
CA ALA A 39 -10.75 0.24 15.86
C ALA A 39 -10.19 -1.17 16.07
N LEU A 40 -9.83 -1.87 14.98
CA LEU A 40 -9.20 -3.19 15.05
C LEU A 40 -7.83 -3.14 15.74
N ALA A 41 -7.03 -2.11 15.46
CA ALA A 41 -5.70 -1.94 16.06
C ALA A 41 -5.80 -1.63 17.55
N ASP A 42 -6.80 -0.87 17.96
CA ASP A 42 -7.06 -0.59 19.37
C ASP A 42 -7.53 -1.82 20.15
N LYS A 43 -8.33 -2.70 19.50
CA LYS A 43 -8.85 -3.92 20.14
C LYS A 43 -7.85 -5.08 20.16
N PHE A 44 -7.16 -5.33 19.04
CA PHE A 44 -6.33 -6.53 18.86
C PHE A 44 -4.83 -6.26 18.93
N GLY A 45 -4.43 -4.99 19.01
CA GLY A 45 -3.05 -4.56 19.06
C GLY A 45 -2.51 -4.12 17.69
N THR A 46 -1.74 -3.03 17.70
CA THR A 46 -1.17 -2.40 16.51
C THR A 46 -0.36 -3.38 15.66
N TRP A 47 0.50 -4.20 16.26
CA TRP A 47 1.40 -5.07 15.50
C TRP A 47 0.64 -6.09 14.64
N ARG A 48 -0.49 -6.64 15.11
CA ARG A 48 -1.29 -7.62 14.38
C ARG A 48 -1.95 -6.99 13.16
N VAL A 49 -2.43 -5.76 13.31
CA VAL A 49 -3.06 -5.02 12.21
C VAL A 49 -2.03 -4.58 11.18
N LEU A 50 -0.82 -4.19 11.60
CA LEU A 50 0.28 -3.93 10.68
C LEU A 50 0.71 -5.18 9.91
N ALA A 51 0.77 -6.35 10.57
CA ALA A 51 1.04 -7.62 9.87
C ALA A 51 -0.06 -7.96 8.85
N LEU A 52 -1.33 -7.75 9.21
CA LEU A 52 -2.46 -7.90 8.28
C LEU A 52 -2.35 -6.93 7.11
N ALA A 53 -1.93 -5.68 7.35
CA ALA A 53 -1.71 -4.68 6.31
C ALA A 53 -0.70 -5.17 5.28
N SER A 54 0.45 -5.70 5.74
CA SER A 54 1.46 -6.30 4.87
C SER A 54 0.87 -7.43 4.04
N VAL A 55 0.18 -8.39 4.67
CA VAL A 55 -0.43 -9.53 3.93
C VAL A 55 -1.43 -9.06 2.87
N LEU A 56 -2.31 -8.10 3.20
CA LEU A 56 -3.29 -7.56 2.24
C LEU A 56 -2.59 -6.83 1.08
N TYR A 57 -1.57 -6.03 1.39
CA TYR A 57 -0.83 -5.28 0.39
C TYR A 57 -0.06 -6.21 -0.56
N CYS A 58 0.69 -7.18 -0.02
CA CYS A 58 1.42 -8.18 -0.79
C CYS A 58 0.48 -9.01 -1.68
N ALA A 59 -0.64 -9.50 -1.12
CA ALA A 59 -1.64 -10.24 -1.90
C ALA A 59 -2.23 -9.39 -3.03
N GLY A 60 -2.50 -8.11 -2.77
CA GLY A 60 -2.98 -7.16 -3.77
C GLY A 60 -2.01 -6.99 -4.93
N LEU A 61 -0.71 -6.81 -4.64
CA LEU A 61 0.33 -6.69 -5.65
C LEU A 61 0.51 -7.96 -6.48
N VAL A 62 0.50 -9.14 -5.85
CA VAL A 62 0.64 -10.43 -6.55
C VAL A 62 -0.56 -10.70 -7.46
N ILE A 63 -1.78 -10.39 -7.02
CA ILE A 63 -2.99 -10.50 -7.85
C ILE A 63 -2.92 -9.54 -9.04
N MET A 64 -2.42 -8.30 -8.84
CA MET A 64 -2.22 -7.36 -9.94
C MET A 64 -1.19 -7.85 -10.96
N ALA A 65 -0.07 -8.39 -10.49
CA ALA A 65 1.00 -8.90 -11.36
C ALA A 65 0.47 -10.00 -12.31
N ASN A 66 -0.43 -10.84 -11.80
CA ASN A 66 -1.02 -11.98 -12.53
C ASN A 66 -2.41 -11.67 -13.12
N ALA A 67 -2.81 -10.40 -13.20
CA ALA A 67 -4.14 -10.03 -13.64
C ALA A 67 -4.35 -10.38 -15.12
N SER A 68 -5.22 -11.36 -15.37
CA SER A 68 -5.66 -11.78 -16.72
C SER A 68 -6.86 -10.99 -17.23
N ALA A 69 -7.58 -10.29 -16.33
CA ALA A 69 -8.79 -9.53 -16.64
C ALA A 69 -8.90 -8.28 -15.74
N PRO A 70 -9.59 -7.22 -16.19
CA PRO A 70 -9.79 -5.98 -15.44
C PRO A 70 -10.29 -6.16 -14.00
N ILE A 71 -11.15 -7.16 -13.77
CA ILE A 71 -11.70 -7.45 -12.44
C ILE A 71 -10.60 -7.78 -11.41
N TRP A 72 -9.53 -8.45 -11.83
CA TRP A 72 -8.40 -8.79 -10.96
C TRP A 72 -7.58 -7.55 -10.58
N LEU A 73 -7.50 -6.57 -11.48
CA LEU A 73 -6.92 -5.26 -11.17
C LEU A 73 -7.76 -4.51 -10.13
N HIS A 74 -9.09 -4.55 -10.25
CA HIS A 74 -9.99 -3.90 -9.27
C HIS A 74 -9.94 -4.58 -7.90
N ILE A 75 -9.85 -5.91 -7.86
CA ILE A 75 -9.73 -6.66 -6.60
C ILE A 75 -8.34 -6.44 -5.97
N GLY A 76 -7.27 -6.65 -6.72
CA GLY A 76 -5.90 -6.55 -6.20
C GLY A 76 -5.51 -5.10 -5.91
N GLY A 77 -5.54 -4.25 -6.92
CA GLY A 77 -5.07 -2.86 -6.84
C GLY A 77 -6.10 -1.90 -6.25
N GLY A 78 -7.38 -2.17 -6.43
CA GLY A 78 -8.45 -1.40 -5.80
C GLY A 78 -8.62 -1.83 -4.35
N VAL A 79 -9.25 -2.98 -4.14
CA VAL A 79 -9.72 -3.39 -2.82
C VAL A 79 -8.57 -3.78 -1.89
N LEU A 80 -7.74 -4.76 -2.25
CA LEU A 80 -6.73 -5.31 -1.34
C LEU A 80 -5.63 -4.30 -1.00
N VAL A 81 -5.07 -3.63 -2.00
CA VAL A 81 -4.10 -2.54 -1.77
C VAL A 81 -4.73 -1.39 -0.97
N GLY A 82 -5.96 -0.98 -1.29
CA GLY A 82 -6.66 0.09 -0.56
C GLY A 82 -6.88 -0.25 0.92
N LEU A 83 -7.33 -1.47 1.22
CA LEU A 83 -7.47 -1.97 2.59
C LEU A 83 -6.12 -2.16 3.28
N GLY A 84 -5.09 -2.59 2.57
CA GLY A 84 -3.72 -2.69 3.09
C GLY A 84 -3.18 -1.33 3.51
N ILE A 85 -3.37 -0.29 2.69
CA ILE A 85 -2.99 1.11 3.03
C ILE A 85 -3.78 1.60 4.25
N ALA A 86 -5.08 1.26 4.36
CA ALA A 86 -5.88 1.62 5.52
C ALA A 86 -5.39 0.94 6.81
N ALA A 87 -5.08 -0.35 6.75
CA ALA A 87 -4.56 -1.12 7.88
C ALA A 87 -3.15 -0.68 8.30
N GLY A 88 -2.34 -0.23 7.34
CA GLY A 88 -1.02 0.35 7.55
C GLY A 88 -1.03 1.86 7.83
N SER A 89 -2.20 2.46 8.11
CA SER A 89 -2.35 3.91 8.21
C SER A 89 -1.40 4.53 9.23
N PHE A 90 -0.84 5.68 8.85
CA PHE A 90 0.08 6.46 9.69
C PHE A 90 -0.53 6.80 11.06
N GLY A 91 -1.86 6.96 11.13
CA GLY A 91 -2.58 7.19 12.38
C GLY A 91 -2.47 6.01 13.37
N ILE A 92 -2.47 4.77 12.88
CA ILE A 92 -2.34 3.56 13.72
C ILE A 92 -0.93 3.50 14.33
N VAL A 93 0.10 3.83 13.54
CA VAL A 93 1.50 3.84 13.97
C VAL A 93 1.75 4.97 14.99
N LEU A 94 1.28 6.19 14.71
CA LEU A 94 1.41 7.31 15.65
C LEU A 94 0.67 7.04 16.97
N ALA A 95 -0.54 6.47 16.92
CA ALA A 95 -1.27 6.07 18.12
C ALA A 95 -0.51 5.00 18.92
N ALA A 96 0.23 4.11 18.26
CA ALA A 96 1.09 3.14 18.92
C ALA A 96 2.31 3.80 19.60
N PHE A 97 2.99 4.73 18.92
CA PHE A 97 4.08 5.49 19.51
C PHE A 97 3.63 6.31 20.71
N ALA A 98 2.46 6.97 20.64
CA ALA A 98 1.90 7.72 21.76
C ALA A 98 1.70 6.85 23.02
N ARG A 99 1.28 5.60 22.84
CA ARG A 99 1.04 4.63 23.91
C ARG A 99 2.33 4.03 24.49
N ASN A 100 3.36 3.85 23.68
CA ASN A 100 4.56 3.09 24.06
C ASN A 100 5.80 3.96 24.32
N VAL A 101 5.75 5.27 24.09
CA VAL A 101 6.89 6.18 24.24
C VAL A 101 6.67 7.19 25.38
N PRO A 102 7.66 7.38 26.28
CA PRO A 102 7.67 8.43 27.30
C PRO A 102 7.43 9.84 26.71
N ALA A 103 6.71 10.69 27.45
CA ALA A 103 6.25 11.99 26.95
C ALA A 103 7.39 12.92 26.46
N ASP A 104 8.54 12.87 27.13
CA ASP A 104 9.76 13.61 26.80
C ASP A 104 10.39 13.18 25.47
N LYS A 105 10.16 11.93 25.03
CA LYS A 105 10.72 11.37 23.79
C LYS A 105 9.74 11.30 22.62
N ARG A 106 8.44 11.56 22.85
CA ARG A 106 7.39 11.46 21.82
C ARG A 106 7.67 12.34 20.61
N SER A 107 8.09 13.58 20.81
CA SER A 107 8.42 14.51 19.71
C SER A 107 9.50 13.94 18.79
N LEU A 108 10.58 13.40 19.38
CA LEU A 108 11.67 12.76 18.63
C LEU A 108 11.18 11.53 17.86
N VAL A 109 10.43 10.64 18.52
CA VAL A 109 9.95 9.39 17.87
C VAL A 109 8.94 9.69 16.76
N PHE A 110 8.02 10.66 16.96
CA PHE A 110 7.13 11.10 15.91
C PHE A 110 7.89 11.73 14.75
N GLY A 111 8.91 12.55 15.03
CA GLY A 111 9.78 13.13 14.02
C GLY A 111 10.49 12.07 13.18
N ILE A 112 11.12 11.09 13.84
CA ILE A 112 11.81 9.97 13.17
C ILE A 112 10.82 9.12 12.37
N GLY A 113 9.66 8.77 12.94
CA GLY A 113 8.64 7.99 12.25
C GLY A 113 8.09 8.69 11.00
N THR A 114 7.91 10.01 11.07
CA THR A 114 7.48 10.83 9.93
C THR A 114 8.57 10.94 8.88
N ALA A 115 9.81 11.16 9.30
CA ALA A 115 10.96 11.16 8.39
C ALA A 115 11.14 9.81 7.69
N ALA A 116 10.96 8.69 8.40
CA ALA A 116 11.01 7.35 7.83
C ALA A 116 9.91 7.13 6.77
N GLY A 117 8.69 7.64 7.01
CA GLY A 117 7.61 7.62 6.02
C GLY A 117 7.98 8.37 4.73
N SER A 118 8.51 9.59 4.86
CA SER A 118 8.97 10.39 3.71
C SER A 118 10.16 9.76 2.99
N ALA A 119 11.14 9.23 3.74
CA ALA A 119 12.29 8.53 3.17
C ALA A 119 11.85 7.28 2.39
N GLY A 120 10.87 6.53 2.91
CA GLY A 120 10.26 5.43 2.21
C GLY A 120 9.67 5.86 0.85
N MET A 121 8.81 6.88 0.83
CA MET A 121 8.23 7.38 -0.43
C MET A 121 9.30 7.81 -1.44
N PHE A 122 10.38 8.44 -0.96
CA PHE A 122 11.49 8.87 -1.80
C PHE A 122 12.31 7.69 -2.34
N VAL A 123 12.59 6.66 -1.55
CA VAL A 123 13.39 5.49 -1.94
C VAL A 123 12.59 4.55 -2.85
N PHE A 124 11.31 4.33 -2.55
CA PHE A 124 10.48 3.40 -3.31
C PHE A 124 10.16 3.88 -4.72
N ALA A 125 10.16 5.19 -4.99
CA ALA A 125 9.95 5.72 -6.34
C ALA A 125 11.05 5.29 -7.35
N PRO A 126 12.35 5.60 -7.14
CA PRO A 126 13.43 5.16 -8.02
C PRO A 126 13.62 3.63 -7.98
N LEU A 127 13.37 2.98 -6.83
CA LEU A 127 13.42 1.52 -6.74
C LEU A 127 12.37 0.87 -7.66
N SER A 128 11.13 1.37 -7.62
CA SER A 128 10.05 0.87 -8.48
C SER A 128 10.39 1.06 -9.96
N GLN A 129 10.89 2.25 -10.34
CA GLN A 129 11.29 2.52 -11.72
C GLN A 129 12.43 1.60 -12.17
N GLY A 130 13.49 1.45 -11.37
CA GLY A 130 14.61 0.58 -11.68
C GLY A 130 14.22 -0.90 -11.81
N LEU A 131 13.28 -1.38 -10.98
CA LEU A 131 12.73 -2.73 -11.11
C LEU A 131 11.92 -2.90 -12.40
N ILE A 132 11.10 -1.91 -12.76
CA ILE A 132 10.33 -1.95 -14.02
C ILE A 132 11.28 -1.98 -15.22
N ASP A 133 12.34 -1.14 -15.20
CA ASP A 133 13.30 -1.06 -16.30
C ASP A 133 14.12 -2.36 -16.46
N ALA A 134 14.40 -3.06 -15.35
CA ALA A 134 15.22 -4.28 -15.35
C ALA A 134 14.43 -5.57 -15.59
N LEU A 135 13.22 -5.69 -15.01
CA LEU A 135 12.45 -6.94 -14.94
C LEU A 135 11.07 -6.85 -15.61
N GLY A 136 10.63 -5.65 -15.98
CA GLY A 136 9.26 -5.41 -16.44
C GLY A 136 8.28 -5.21 -15.29
N TRP A 137 7.08 -4.71 -15.62
CA TRP A 137 6.11 -4.23 -14.63
C TRP A 137 5.48 -5.35 -13.78
N SER A 138 5.27 -6.55 -14.35
CA SER A 138 4.65 -7.67 -13.63
C SER A 138 5.60 -8.25 -12.58
N ASP A 139 6.84 -8.58 -12.96
CA ASP A 139 7.85 -9.09 -12.02
C ASP A 139 8.25 -8.04 -10.98
N ALA A 140 8.30 -6.76 -11.36
CA ALA A 140 8.52 -5.66 -10.41
C ALA A 140 7.44 -5.61 -9.32
N LEU A 141 6.16 -5.87 -9.64
CA LEU A 141 5.09 -5.94 -8.64
C LEU A 141 5.27 -7.11 -7.67
N VAL A 142 5.74 -8.27 -8.15
CA VAL A 142 6.00 -9.44 -7.30
C VAL A 142 7.17 -9.15 -6.35
N TRP A 143 8.27 -8.59 -6.87
CA TRP A 143 9.43 -8.22 -6.04
C TRP A 143 9.09 -7.16 -4.99
N LEU A 144 8.31 -6.14 -5.36
CA LEU A 144 7.80 -5.15 -4.40
C LEU A 144 6.82 -5.75 -3.39
N GLY A 145 6.15 -6.86 -3.72
CA GLY A 145 5.31 -7.59 -2.77
C GLY A 145 6.10 -8.45 -1.78
N VAL A 146 7.38 -8.73 -2.04
CA VAL A 146 8.25 -9.53 -1.16
C VAL A 146 9.12 -8.65 -0.26
N LEU A 147 9.45 -7.43 -0.71
CA LEU A 147 10.20 -6.42 0.04
C LEU A 147 9.39 -5.78 1.18
#